data_AF-A0A756IH48-F1
#
_entry.id   AF-A0A756IH48-F1
#
_cell.length_a   1.000
_cell.length_b   1.000
_cell.length_c   1.000
_cell.angle_alpha   90.00
_cell.angle_beta   90.00
_cell.angle_gamma   90.00
#
_symmetry.space_group_name_H-M   'P 1'
#
loop_
_entity.id
_entity.type
_entity.pdbx_description
1 polymer ?
#
loop_
_entity_poly.entity_id
_entity_poly.type
_entity_poly.pdbx_seq_one_letter_code
_entity_poly.pdbx_strand_id
1 'polypeptide(L)'
;MNELAGLHPQISELSEYEQYLLSALLRKAAADAGRTLNLTELRTVAAEFFDSRLADRKTQAGNRRSATMSRRMRDIRAQEKSDFHWKPARPRR
;
A
#
# COMPACT_ATOMS: atom_id res chain seq x y z
N MET A 1 -11.92 5.57 24.80
CA MET A 1 -11.24 5.03 23.60
C MET A 1 -11.19 6.10 22.52
N ASN A 2 -10.29 7.09 22.64
CA ASN A 2 -9.91 7.97 21.54
C ASN A 2 -8.62 8.72 21.90
N GLU A 3 -7.60 8.00 22.40
CA GLU A 3 -6.28 8.57 22.71
C GLU A 3 -5.59 9.13 21.44
N LEU A 4 -6.02 8.69 20.27
CA LEU A 4 -5.52 9.14 18.97
C LEU A 4 -6.32 10.32 18.40
N ALA A 5 -7.52 10.61 18.93
CA ALA A 5 -8.36 11.67 18.38
C ALA A 5 -7.71 13.05 18.60
N GLY A 6 -7.53 13.80 17.50
CA GLY A 6 -6.91 15.14 17.55
C GLY A 6 -5.39 15.16 17.44
N LEU A 7 -4.72 14.01 17.29
CA LEU A 7 -3.28 13.96 16.97
C LEU A 7 -2.99 14.30 15.51
N HIS A 8 -3.88 13.94 14.60
CA HIS A 8 -3.72 14.23 13.17
C HIS A 8 -5.11 14.30 12.49
N PRO A 9 -5.32 15.24 11.54
CA PRO A 9 -6.63 15.43 10.90
C PRO A 9 -7.14 14.19 10.13
N GLN A 10 -6.23 13.32 9.67
CA GLN A 10 -6.57 12.12 8.88
C GLN A 10 -6.68 10.83 9.72
N ILE A 11 -6.68 10.92 11.06
CA ILE A 11 -6.77 9.72 11.92
C ILE A 11 -8.08 8.95 11.73
N SER A 12 -9.17 9.64 11.42
CA SER A 12 -10.45 9.01 11.09
C SER A 12 -10.43 8.20 9.80
N GLU A 13 -9.44 8.42 8.92
CA GLU A 13 -9.27 7.68 7.67
C GLU A 13 -8.41 6.42 7.83
N LEU A 14 -7.80 6.21 9.01
CA LEU A 14 -6.99 5.03 9.29
C LEU A 14 -7.87 3.80 9.51
N SER A 15 -7.47 2.69 8.89
CA SER A 15 -8.04 1.37 9.20
C SER A 15 -7.72 0.96 10.64
N GLU A 16 -8.48 0.01 11.19
CA GLU A 16 -8.27 -0.51 12.56
C GLU A 16 -6.84 -1.03 12.78
N TYR A 17 -6.28 -1.73 11.79
CA TYR A 17 -4.89 -2.18 11.82
C TYR A 17 -3.89 -1.02 11.85
N GLU A 18 -4.16 0.06 11.11
CA GLU A 18 -3.29 1.24 11.10
C GLU A 18 -3.39 2.04 12.40
N GLN A 19 -4.58 2.14 12.99
CA GLN A 19 -4.77 2.73 14.32
C GLN A 19 -4.00 1.93 15.38
N TYR A 20 -4.04 0.60 15.30
CA TYR A 20 -3.22 -0.27 16.14
C TYR A 20 -1.72 0.01 15.94
N LEU A 21 -1.25 0.07 14.69
CA LEU A 21 0.16 0.30 14.40
C LEU A 21 0.64 1.65 14.94
N LEU A 22 -0.14 2.72 14.73
CA LEU A 22 0.15 4.06 15.25
C LEU A 22 0.21 4.03 16.79
N SER A 23 -0.74 3.37 17.45
CA SER A 23 -0.75 3.26 18.92
C SER A 23 0.50 2.52 19.46
N ALA A 24 0.93 1.46 18.77
CA ALA A 24 2.11 0.70 19.12
C ALA A 24 3.38 1.54 18.94
N LEU A 25 3.43 2.35 17.88
CA LEU A 25 4.54 3.24 17.57
C LEU A 25 4.67 4.35 18.62
N LEU A 26 3.56 4.96 19.04
CA LEU A 26 3.54 5.96 20.12
C LEU A 26 3.98 5.35 21.47
N ARG A 27 3.51 4.15 21.79
CA ARG A 27 3.94 3.43 23.01
C ARG A 27 5.43 3.11 22.99
N LYS A 28 5.94 2.66 21.84
CA LYS A 28 7.37 2.39 21.67
C LYS A 28 8.19 3.66 21.81
N ALA A 29 7.78 4.76 21.16
CA ALA A 29 8.48 6.03 21.27
C ALA A 29 8.50 6.57 22.71
N ALA A 30 7.42 6.41 23.48
CA ALA A 30 7.40 6.75 24.90
C ALA A 30 8.34 5.84 25.73
N ALA A 31 8.40 4.54 25.43
CA ALA A 31 9.30 3.60 26.08
C ALA A 31 10.78 3.94 25.78
N ASP A 32 11.10 4.22 24.51
CA ASP A 32 12.45 4.59 24.06
C ASP A 32 12.90 5.93 24.67
N ALA A 33 11.97 6.88 24.85
CA ALA A 33 12.24 8.15 25.51
C ALA A 33 12.33 8.04 27.05
N GLY A 34 11.90 6.91 27.63
CA GLY A 34 11.81 6.72 29.08
C GLY A 34 10.85 7.68 29.80
N ARG A 35 9.98 8.38 29.05
CA ARG A 35 9.04 9.39 29.57
C ARG A 35 7.78 9.45 28.72
N THR A 36 6.72 10.04 29.28
CA THR A 36 5.52 10.38 28.51
C THR A 36 5.84 11.44 27.47
N LEU A 37 5.43 11.21 26.23
CA LEU A 37 5.58 12.16 25.14
C LEU A 37 4.58 13.31 25.30
N ASN A 38 5.04 14.52 25.04
CA ASN A 38 4.15 15.69 25.02
C ASN A 38 3.30 15.70 23.73
N LEU A 39 2.26 16.54 23.69
CA LEU A 39 1.36 16.61 22.55
C LEU A 39 2.08 16.90 21.22
N THR A 40 3.12 17.73 21.24
CA THR A 40 3.90 18.10 20.06
C THR A 40 4.69 16.90 19.53
N GLU A 41 5.36 16.15 20.42
CA GLU A 41 6.09 14.93 20.10
C GLU A 41 5.15 13.86 19.54
N LEU A 42 3.98 13.67 20.14
CA LEU A 42 2.96 12.75 19.63
C LEU A 42 2.48 13.14 18.22
N ARG A 43 2.32 14.45 17.96
CA ARG A 43 1.95 14.96 16.63
C ARG A 43 3.06 14.76 15.61
N THR A 44 4.31 14.96 15.99
CA THR A 44 5.46 14.71 15.10
C THR A 44 5.53 13.24 14.70
N VAL A 45 5.44 12.32 15.67
CA VAL A 45 5.45 10.88 15.39
C VAL A 45 4.26 10.47 14.53
N ALA A 46 3.07 11.03 14.79
CA ALA A 46 1.92 10.80 13.94
C ALA A 46 2.14 11.31 12.50
N ALA A 47 2.66 12.52 12.32
CA ALA A 47 2.95 13.10 11.01
C ALA A 47 3.94 12.24 10.21
N GLU A 48 5.05 11.80 10.83
CA GLU A 48 6.03 10.91 10.20
C GLU A 48 5.40 9.57 9.76
N PHE A 49 4.51 9.01 10.57
CA PHE A 49 3.76 7.81 10.22
C PHE A 49 2.88 8.02 8.97
N PHE A 50 2.16 9.15 8.90
CA PHE A 50 1.33 9.47 7.73
C PHE A 50 2.17 9.74 6.48
N ASP A 51 3.30 10.43 6.61
CA ASP A 51 4.20 10.72 5.49
C ASP A 51 4.81 9.43 4.91
N SER A 52 5.25 8.52 5.78
CA SER A 52 5.72 7.18 5.37
C SER A 52 4.61 6.40 4.64
N ARG A 53 3.37 6.44 5.14
CA ARG A 53 2.23 5.79 4.49
C ARG A 53 1.89 6.40 3.13
N LEU A 54 2.00 7.72 2.99
CA LEU A 54 1.77 8.39 1.71
C LEU A 54 2.82 7.97 0.67
N ALA A 55 4.08 7.83 1.10
CA ALA A 55 5.15 7.29 0.26
C ALA A 55 4.88 5.84 -0.15
N ASP A 56 4.46 4.97 0.77
CA ASP A 56 4.10 3.59 0.48
C ASP A 56 2.94 3.49 -0.52
N ARG A 57 1.89 4.29 -0.35
CA ARG A 57 0.74 4.31 -1.27
C ARG A 57 1.16 4.72 -2.69
N LYS A 58 2.01 5.74 -2.83
CA LYS A 58 2.56 6.16 -4.13
C LYS A 58 3.41 5.06 -4.77
N THR A 59 4.26 4.41 -3.98
CA THR A 59 5.15 3.34 -4.45
C THR A 59 4.37 2.10 -4.87
N GLN A 60 3.36 1.70 -4.09
CA GLN A 60 2.48 0.58 -4.42
C GLN A 60 1.66 0.86 -5.69
N ALA A 61 1.15 2.08 -5.85
CA ALA A 61 0.45 2.49 -7.06
C ALA A 61 1.37 2.45 -8.30
N GLY A 62 2.63 2.91 -8.16
CA GLY A 62 3.65 2.80 -9.21
C GLY A 62 3.93 1.36 -9.60
N ASN A 63 4.19 0.49 -8.61
CA ASN A 63 4.46 -0.93 -8.83
C ASN A 63 3.30 -1.67 -9.50
N ARG A 64 2.05 -1.36 -9.12
CA ARG A 64 0.85 -1.92 -9.77
C ARG A 64 0.76 -1.50 -11.23
N ARG A 65 0.95 -0.21 -11.55
CA ARG A 65 0.92 0.28 -12.94
C ARG A 65 1.98 -0.40 -13.81
N SER A 66 3.20 -0.52 -13.30
CA SER A 66 4.31 -1.19 -14.00
C SER A 66 4.03 -2.69 -14.22
N ALA A 67 3.48 -3.38 -13.22
CA ALA A 67 3.10 -4.79 -13.36
C ALA A 67 1.99 -5.00 -14.41
N THR A 68 0.98 -4.13 -14.44
CA THR A 68 -0.08 -4.16 -15.46
C THR A 68 0.48 -3.88 -16.86
N MET A 69 1.40 -2.93 -17.00
CA MET A 69 2.00 -2.61 -18.30
C MET A 69 2.88 -3.75 -18.82
N SER A 70 3.67 -4.39 -17.94
CA SER A 70 4.47 -5.58 -18.26
C SER A 70 3.60 -6.74 -18.75
N ARG A 71 2.44 -6.95 -18.12
CA ARG A 71 1.48 -7.99 -18.53
C ARG A 71 0.90 -7.71 -19.92
N ARG A 72 0.45 -6.49 -20.19
CA ARG A 72 -0.03 -6.09 -21.53
C ARG A 72 1.02 -6.30 -22.62
N MET A 73 2.29 -5.97 -22.36
CA MET A 73 3.37 -6.17 -23.33
C MET A 73 3.65 -7.65 -23.60
N ARG A 74 3.47 -8.54 -22.60
CA ARG A 74 3.54 -9.99 -22.84
C ARG A 74 2.38 -10.48 -23.70
N ASP A 75 1.17 -10.00 -23.43
CA ASP A 75 -0.02 -10.40 -24.19
C ASP A 75 0.08 -9.97 -25.66
N ILE A 76 0.56 -8.75 -25.93
CA ILE A 76 0.82 -8.25 -27.30
C ILE A 76 1.87 -9.11 -28.01
N ARG A 77 3.00 -9.41 -27.36
CA ARG A 77 4.04 -10.28 -27.93
C ARG A 77 3.57 -11.71 -28.14
N ALA A 78 2.63 -12.20 -27.33
CA ALA A 78 2.04 -13.53 -27.50
C ALA A 78 1.09 -13.57 -28.70
N GLN A 79 0.34 -12.50 -28.97
CA GLN A 79 -0.47 -12.35 -30.18
C GLN A 79 0.40 -12.25 -31.44
N GLU A 80 1.50 -11.52 -31.41
CA GLU A 80 2.43 -11.41 -32.55
C GLU A 80 3.12 -12.74 -32.90
N LYS A 81 3.26 -13.66 -31.93
CA LYS A 81 3.91 -14.97 -32.11
C LYS A 81 2.93 -16.13 -32.35
N SER A 82 1.62 -15.89 -32.37
CA SER A 82 0.67 -16.99 -32.54
C SER A 82 0.50 -17.37 -34.01
N ASP A 83 1.33 -18.29 -34.50
CA ASP A 83 1.15 -18.99 -35.79
C ASP A 83 0.05 -20.08 -35.72
N PHE A 84 -0.86 -20.00 -34.76
CA PHE A 84 -1.86 -21.03 -34.52
C PHE A 84 -2.95 -20.99 -35.60
N HIS A 85 -2.76 -21.81 -36.62
CA HIS A 85 -3.76 -22.05 -37.65
C HIS A 85 -4.57 -23.30 -37.28
N TRP A 86 -5.70 -23.11 -36.59
CA TRP A 86 -6.64 -24.21 -36.36
C TRP A 86 -7.11 -24.77 -37.70
N LYS A 87 -6.73 -26.02 -38.00
CA LYS A 87 -7.24 -26.78 -39.14
C LYS A 87 -8.29 -27.77 -38.63
N PRO A 88 -9.58 -27.62 -38.98
CA PRO A 88 -10.58 -28.60 -38.59
C PRO A 88 -10.28 -29.94 -39.29
N ALA A 89 -10.44 -31.04 -38.55
CA ALA A 89 -10.26 -32.38 -39.08
C ALA A 89 -11.24 -32.61 -40.24
N ARG A 90 -10.72 -33.04 -41.41
CA ARG A 90 -11.58 -33.33 -42.56
C ARG A 90 -12.51 -34.50 -42.23
N PRO A 91 -13.82 -34.41 -42.56
CA PRO A 91 -14.74 -35.50 -42.34
C PRO A 91 -14.33 -36.70 -43.21
N ARG A 92 -14.15 -37.86 -42.57
CA ARG A 92 -13.95 -39.14 -43.28
C ARG A 92 -15.29 -39.50 -43.94
N ARG A 93 -15.28 -39.60 -45.28
CA ARG A 93 -16.36 -40.22 -46.05
C ARG A 93 -16.15 -41.73 -46.09
#